data_AF-A0A9D8X8D5-F1
#
_entry.id   AF-A0A9D8X8D5-F1
#
_cell.length_a   1.000
_cell.length_b   1.000
_cell.length_c   1.000
_cell.angle_alpha   90.00
_cell.angle_beta   90.00
_cell.angle_gamma   90.00
#
_symmetry.space_group_name_H-M   'P 1'
#
loop_
_entity.id
_entity.type
_entity.pdbx_description
1 polymer ?
#
loop_
_entity_poly.entity_id
_entity_poly.type
_entity_poly.pdbx_seq_one_letter_code
_entity_poly.pdbx_strand_id
1 'polypeptide(L)'
;MEKITVDAFRRMYIPIGWRQINIQDDFEAESVIIEVPRYYGSENIDLSKYPMYLKTVSSGGRDDILLSSEVTEDTVSAVWTLCPPQTSYSGDLYLQLRFEGDDLKWETPPAKIEIITSLNAEPVVPTSPSAYDGWLDEMQSIADSVLSLTVSAETAEPDEEVSVEKTLNDDIFNLHFRIPKGEKGDVGTVFSTGETLYWENNALHVKTASSVEENNSLPITSAGVFKEIGNINALLETI
;
A
#
# COMPACT_ATOMS: atom_id res chain seq x y z
N MET A 1 -8.67 -15.32 -25.62
CA MET A 1 -9.44 -15.70 -24.43
C MET A 1 -10.88 -15.87 -24.86
N GLU A 2 -11.48 -17.03 -24.58
CA GLU A 2 -12.88 -17.28 -24.93
C GLU A 2 -13.82 -16.46 -24.04
N LYS A 3 -15.08 -16.29 -24.46
CA LYS A 3 -16.04 -15.42 -23.79
C LYS A 3 -17.40 -16.10 -23.63
N ILE A 4 -17.92 -16.12 -22.42
CA ILE A 4 -19.33 -16.44 -22.14
C ILE A 4 -20.10 -15.14 -22.22
N THR A 5 -21.09 -15.06 -23.10
CA THR A 5 -21.93 -13.86 -23.23
C THR A 5 -23.31 -14.14 -22.65
N VAL A 6 -23.86 -13.18 -21.92
CA VAL A 6 -25.25 -13.22 -21.45
C VAL A 6 -26.04 -12.19 -22.21
N ASP A 7 -27.16 -12.55 -22.83
CA ASP A 7 -28.00 -11.57 -23.52
C ASP A 7 -28.94 -10.81 -22.58
N ALA A 8 -29.61 -9.79 -23.12
CA ALA A 8 -30.63 -9.02 -22.40
C ALA A 8 -31.85 -9.85 -21.94
N PHE A 9 -32.00 -11.09 -22.42
CA PHE A 9 -33.02 -12.06 -21.98
C PHE A 9 -32.47 -13.04 -20.95
N ARG A 10 -31.29 -12.76 -20.38
CA ARG A 10 -30.59 -13.58 -19.37
C ARG A 10 -30.11 -14.92 -19.89
N ARG A 11 -30.05 -15.13 -21.21
CA ARG A 11 -29.57 -16.38 -21.80
C ARG A 11 -28.06 -16.34 -21.88
N MET A 12 -27.43 -17.35 -21.29
CA MET A 12 -26.00 -17.53 -21.30
C MET A 12 -25.59 -18.35 -22.53
N TYR A 13 -24.66 -17.82 -23.32
CA TYR A 13 -24.08 -18.46 -24.48
C TYR A 13 -22.66 -18.89 -24.15
N ILE A 14 -22.47 -20.20 -24.04
CA ILE A 14 -21.17 -20.81 -23.77
C ILE A 14 -20.53 -21.18 -25.11
N PRO A 15 -19.28 -20.74 -25.38
CA PRO A 15 -18.50 -21.16 -26.54
C PRO A 15 -18.45 -22.68 -26.71
N ILE A 16 -18.24 -23.16 -27.95
CA ILE A 16 -18.15 -24.61 -28.22
C ILE A 16 -16.98 -25.24 -27.46
N GLY A 17 -15.83 -24.54 -27.36
CA GLY A 17 -14.65 -25.03 -26.63
C GLY A 17 -14.91 -25.26 -25.14
N TRP A 18 -15.76 -24.43 -24.54
CA TRP A 18 -16.09 -24.49 -23.10
C TRP A 18 -17.30 -25.36 -22.76
N ARG A 19 -17.99 -25.93 -23.75
CA ARG A 19 -19.10 -26.85 -23.49
C ARG A 19 -18.61 -28.23 -23.04
N GLN A 20 -17.41 -28.61 -23.47
CA GLN A 20 -16.74 -29.85 -23.12
C GLN A 20 -15.32 -29.53 -22.68
N ILE A 21 -15.11 -29.52 -21.37
CA ILE A 21 -13.80 -29.25 -20.80
C ILE A 21 -13.08 -30.59 -20.69
N ASN A 22 -12.05 -30.74 -21.50
CA ASN A 22 -11.14 -31.87 -21.38
C ASN A 22 -10.21 -31.59 -20.21
N ILE A 23 -9.93 -32.63 -19.43
CA ILE A 23 -8.93 -32.68 -18.35
C ILE A 23 -9.53 -32.39 -16.97
N GLN A 24 -10.17 -33.43 -16.43
CA GLN A 24 -10.20 -33.64 -14.98
C GLN A 24 -8.76 -33.64 -14.44
N ASP A 25 -8.50 -32.84 -13.41
CA ASP A 25 -7.20 -32.68 -12.72
C ASP A 25 -6.08 -32.01 -13.52
N ASP A 26 -6.39 -31.19 -14.54
CA ASP A 26 -5.39 -30.22 -15.00
C ASP A 26 -5.21 -29.13 -13.94
N PHE A 27 -3.95 -28.81 -13.65
CA PHE A 27 -3.62 -27.61 -12.89
C PHE A 27 -3.54 -26.38 -13.82
N GLU A 28 -3.75 -26.55 -15.13
CA GLU A 28 -3.97 -25.44 -16.06
C GLU A 28 -5.33 -24.80 -15.80
N ALA A 29 -5.29 -23.69 -15.08
CA ALA A 29 -6.42 -22.82 -14.82
C ALA A 29 -6.97 -22.26 -16.14
N GLU A 30 -8.06 -22.83 -16.65
CA GLU A 30 -8.75 -22.25 -17.80
C GLU A 30 -9.55 -21.02 -17.32
N SER A 31 -9.27 -19.86 -17.90
CA SER A 31 -9.98 -18.61 -17.59
C SER A 31 -10.86 -18.19 -18.76
N VAL A 32 -12.10 -17.82 -18.44
CA VAL A 32 -13.09 -17.28 -19.38
C VAL A 32 -13.57 -15.92 -18.93
N ILE A 33 -13.84 -15.04 -19.89
CA ILE A 33 -14.47 -13.75 -19.61
C ILE A 33 -15.98 -13.94 -19.70
N ILE A 34 -16.71 -13.57 -18.66
CA ILE A 34 -18.16 -13.49 -18.65
C ILE A 34 -18.55 -12.05 -18.96
N GLU A 35 -19.35 -11.83 -20.00
CA GLU A 35 -19.85 -10.50 -20.40
C GLU A 35 -21.36 -10.44 -20.28
N VAL A 36 -21.86 -9.37 -19.65
CA VAL A 36 -23.28 -9.12 -19.42
C VAL A 36 -23.61 -7.67 -19.78
N PRO A 37 -24.77 -7.39 -20.39
CA PRO A 37 -25.26 -6.03 -20.55
C PRO A 37 -25.34 -5.33 -19.21
N ARG A 38 -24.82 -4.10 -19.14
CA ARG A 38 -24.86 -3.30 -17.92
C ARG A 38 -26.28 -2.97 -17.51
N TYR A 39 -27.13 -2.67 -18.49
CA TYR A 39 -28.51 -2.29 -18.24
C TYR A 39 -29.48 -3.41 -18.55
N TYR A 40 -30.44 -3.61 -17.65
CA TYR A 40 -31.42 -4.69 -17.78
C TYR A 40 -32.87 -4.20 -17.67
N GLY A 41 -33.73 -4.81 -18.50
CA GLY A 41 -35.18 -4.63 -18.46
C GLY A 41 -35.64 -3.30 -19.04
N SER A 42 -36.96 -3.11 -19.09
CA SER A 42 -37.59 -1.87 -19.57
C SER A 42 -37.31 -0.66 -18.67
N GLU A 43 -36.95 -0.91 -17.41
CA GLU A 43 -36.62 0.12 -16.41
C GLU A 43 -35.14 0.52 -16.44
N ASN A 44 -34.34 -0.08 -17.33
CA ASN A 44 -32.92 0.21 -17.51
C ASN A 44 -32.13 0.12 -16.20
N ILE A 45 -32.37 -0.95 -15.44
CA ILE A 45 -31.75 -1.21 -14.15
C ILE A 45 -30.25 -1.42 -14.36
N ASP A 46 -29.42 -0.62 -13.68
CA ASP A 46 -27.95 -0.69 -13.77
C ASP A 46 -27.41 -1.83 -12.90
N LEU A 47 -26.99 -2.92 -13.54
CA LEU A 47 -26.45 -4.11 -12.88
C LEU A 47 -25.08 -3.85 -12.23
N SER A 48 -24.36 -2.81 -12.66
CA SER A 48 -23.02 -2.51 -12.13
C SER A 48 -23.01 -2.07 -10.67
N LYS A 49 -24.18 -1.78 -10.11
CA LYS A 49 -24.36 -1.38 -8.70
C LYS A 49 -24.43 -2.57 -7.75
N TYR A 50 -24.51 -3.79 -8.29
CA TYR A 50 -24.76 -4.99 -7.53
C TYR A 50 -23.58 -5.96 -7.63
N PRO A 51 -23.23 -6.67 -6.55
CA PRO A 51 -22.21 -7.69 -6.61
C PRO A 51 -22.63 -8.83 -7.55
N MET A 52 -21.68 -9.28 -8.35
CA MET A 52 -21.84 -10.35 -9.34
C MET A 52 -21.39 -11.68 -8.73
N TYR A 53 -22.31 -12.63 -8.64
CA TYR A 53 -22.04 -13.98 -8.14
C TYR A 53 -22.18 -15.00 -9.27
N LEU A 54 -21.23 -15.93 -9.35
CA LEU A 54 -21.32 -17.13 -10.15
C LEU A 54 -21.58 -18.33 -9.23
N LYS A 55 -22.79 -18.87 -9.33
CA LYS A 55 -23.14 -20.13 -8.68
C LYS A 55 -22.76 -21.27 -9.60
N THR A 56 -22.03 -22.21 -9.03
CA THR A 56 -21.63 -23.45 -9.68
C THR A 56 -22.16 -24.64 -8.90
N VAL A 57 -22.69 -25.64 -9.60
CA VAL A 57 -23.22 -26.86 -8.98
C VAL A 57 -22.71 -28.05 -9.76
N SER A 58 -22.01 -28.95 -9.09
CA SER A 58 -21.54 -30.22 -9.62
C SER A 58 -22.01 -31.37 -8.73
N SER A 59 -21.64 -32.61 -9.05
CA SER A 59 -21.87 -33.75 -8.16
C SER A 59 -21.14 -33.63 -6.82
N GLY A 60 -20.10 -32.79 -6.75
CA GLY A 60 -19.30 -32.57 -5.55
C GLY A 60 -19.87 -31.56 -4.57
N GLY A 61 -20.85 -30.75 -4.98
CA GLY A 61 -21.41 -29.71 -4.15
C GLY A 61 -21.81 -28.47 -4.92
N ARG A 62 -22.01 -27.39 -4.16
CA ARG A 62 -22.37 -26.08 -4.68
C ARG A 62 -21.37 -25.07 -4.17
N ASP A 63 -20.82 -24.28 -5.08
CA ASP A 63 -19.97 -23.13 -4.76
C ASP A 63 -20.59 -21.85 -5.33
N ASP A 64 -20.74 -20.84 -4.48
CA ASP A 64 -21.16 -19.50 -4.88
C ASP A 64 -19.94 -18.59 -4.83
N ILE A 65 -19.46 -18.16 -6.00
CA ILE A 65 -18.23 -17.38 -6.16
C ILE A 65 -18.59 -15.92 -6.38
N LEU A 66 -18.04 -15.02 -5.55
CA LEU A 66 -18.07 -13.58 -5.81
C LEU A 66 -17.03 -13.25 -6.89
N LEU A 67 -17.46 -12.61 -7.97
CA LEU A 67 -16.61 -12.24 -9.09
C LEU A 67 -16.18 -10.77 -9.00
N SER A 68 -14.89 -10.51 -9.26
CA SER A 68 -14.41 -9.15 -9.52
C SER A 68 -14.86 -8.71 -10.91
N SER A 69 -15.77 -7.73 -10.95
CA SER A 69 -16.38 -7.24 -12.18
C SER A 69 -15.76 -5.92 -12.63
N GLU A 70 -15.38 -5.84 -13.89
CA GLU A 70 -14.99 -4.61 -14.58
C GLU A 70 -16.17 -4.04 -15.37
N VAL A 71 -16.41 -2.74 -15.22
CA VAL A 71 -17.57 -2.05 -15.78
C VAL A 71 -17.14 -1.11 -16.89
N THR A 72 -17.77 -1.24 -18.05
CA THR A 72 -17.64 -0.33 -19.19
C THR A 72 -18.92 0.48 -19.37
N GLU A 73 -19.01 1.28 -20.44
CA GLU A 73 -20.22 2.07 -20.74
C GLU A 73 -21.47 1.18 -20.83
N ASP A 74 -21.38 0.06 -21.56
CA ASP A 74 -22.55 -0.77 -21.90
C ASP A 74 -22.50 -2.19 -21.32
N THR A 75 -21.36 -2.63 -20.79
CA THR A 75 -21.17 -4.02 -20.34
C THR A 75 -20.49 -4.13 -18.99
N VAL A 76 -20.90 -5.14 -18.23
CA VAL A 76 -20.22 -5.62 -17.04
C VAL A 76 -19.51 -6.92 -17.43
N SER A 77 -18.21 -6.98 -17.19
CA SER A 77 -17.37 -8.13 -17.51
C SER A 77 -16.69 -8.66 -16.27
N ALA A 78 -16.46 -9.96 -16.18
CA ALA A 78 -15.70 -10.56 -15.10
C ALA A 78 -14.88 -11.73 -15.62
N VAL A 79 -13.70 -11.94 -15.04
CA VAL A 79 -12.90 -13.13 -15.32
C VAL A 79 -13.29 -14.21 -14.33
N TRP A 80 -13.74 -15.36 -14.86
CA TRP A 80 -13.91 -16.56 -14.07
C TRP A 80 -12.83 -17.56 -14.46
N THR A 81 -12.14 -18.10 -13.46
CA THR A 81 -11.13 -19.12 -13.62
C THR A 81 -11.65 -20.43 -13.05
N LEU A 82 -11.67 -21.47 -13.86
CA LEU A 82 -12.08 -22.81 -13.46
C LEU A 82 -10.92 -23.49 -12.71
N CYS A 83 -11.14 -23.79 -11.42
CA CYS A 83 -10.14 -24.40 -10.53
C CYS A 83 -10.76 -25.50 -9.67
N PRO A 84 -9.96 -26.40 -9.05
CA PRO A 84 -10.43 -27.26 -7.97
C PRO A 84 -11.11 -26.45 -6.86
N PRO A 85 -12.21 -26.94 -6.24
CA PRO A 85 -12.74 -28.30 -6.33
C PRO A 85 -13.65 -28.59 -7.53
N GLN A 86 -13.96 -27.60 -8.37
CA GLN A 86 -14.99 -27.70 -9.42
C GLN A 86 -14.60 -28.69 -10.53
N THR A 87 -13.31 -28.78 -10.85
CA THR A 87 -12.74 -29.74 -11.81
C THR A 87 -12.50 -31.13 -11.22
N SER A 88 -12.58 -31.28 -9.89
CA SER A 88 -12.34 -32.56 -9.19
C SER A 88 -13.50 -33.55 -9.35
N TYR A 89 -14.63 -33.09 -9.87
CA TYR A 89 -15.83 -33.89 -10.08
C TYR A 89 -16.18 -33.94 -11.56
N SER A 90 -16.07 -35.12 -12.15
CA SER A 90 -16.51 -35.37 -13.52
C SER A 90 -18.04 -35.36 -13.64
N GLY A 91 -18.54 -34.93 -14.79
CA GLY A 91 -19.96 -34.92 -15.12
C GLY A 91 -20.50 -33.51 -15.39
N ASP A 92 -21.76 -33.30 -15.08
CA ASP A 92 -22.46 -32.06 -15.38
C ASP A 92 -22.08 -30.96 -14.37
N LEU A 93 -21.52 -29.86 -14.86
CA LEU A 93 -21.34 -28.61 -14.13
C LEU A 93 -22.42 -27.62 -14.56
N TYR A 94 -23.25 -27.19 -13.61
CA TYR A 94 -24.24 -26.15 -13.83
C TYR A 94 -23.73 -24.79 -13.39
N LEU A 95 -23.81 -23.81 -14.27
CA LEU A 95 -23.44 -22.42 -14.03
C LEU A 95 -24.69 -21.55 -13.97
N GLN A 96 -24.79 -20.68 -12.98
CA GLN A 96 -25.87 -19.71 -12.87
C GLN A 96 -25.28 -18.37 -12.43
N LEU A 97 -25.52 -17.33 -13.23
CA LEU A 97 -25.06 -15.99 -12.89
C LEU A 97 -26.14 -15.24 -12.13
N ARG A 98 -25.74 -14.51 -11.09
CA ARG A 98 -26.63 -13.72 -10.24
C ARG A 98 -26.05 -12.33 -9.95
N PHE A 99 -26.92 -11.33 -9.94
CA PHE A 99 -26.68 -10.02 -9.31
C PHE A 99 -27.68 -9.88 -8.16
N GLU A 100 -27.19 -9.63 -6.95
CA GLU A 100 -28.01 -9.59 -5.73
C GLU A 100 -27.65 -8.39 -4.86
N GLY A 101 -28.65 -7.58 -4.52
CA GLY A 101 -28.56 -6.51 -3.52
C GLY A 101 -29.90 -6.35 -2.80
N ASP A 102 -29.99 -5.34 -1.93
CA ASP A 102 -31.15 -5.16 -1.05
C ASP A 102 -32.48 -4.97 -1.79
N ASP A 103 -32.45 -4.38 -2.99
CA ASP A 103 -33.61 -4.04 -3.80
C ASP A 103 -33.69 -4.81 -5.13
N LEU A 104 -32.68 -5.63 -5.45
CA LEU A 104 -32.61 -6.37 -6.71
C LEU A 104 -32.16 -7.81 -6.50
N LYS A 105 -32.95 -8.74 -7.05
CA LYS A 105 -32.53 -10.13 -7.24
C LYS A 105 -32.67 -10.50 -8.71
N TRP A 106 -31.54 -10.53 -9.41
CA TRP A 106 -31.47 -10.88 -10.82
C TRP A 106 -30.65 -12.15 -11.00
N GLU A 107 -31.16 -13.11 -11.76
CA GLU A 107 -30.45 -14.36 -12.05
C GLU A 107 -30.74 -14.87 -13.45
N THR A 108 -29.74 -15.54 -14.05
CA THR A 108 -29.90 -16.28 -15.30
C THR A 108 -30.53 -17.64 -15.04
N PRO A 109 -31.12 -18.29 -16.06
CA PRO A 109 -31.30 -19.74 -16.04
C PRO A 109 -29.95 -20.45 -15.89
N PRO A 110 -29.92 -21.68 -15.33
CA PRO A 110 -28.69 -22.46 -15.24
C PRO A 110 -28.26 -22.92 -16.64
N ALA A 111 -27.00 -22.67 -16.98
CA ALA A 111 -26.33 -23.22 -18.14
C ALA A 111 -25.55 -24.49 -17.74
N LYS A 112 -25.36 -25.42 -18.67
CA LYS A 112 -24.68 -26.69 -18.43
C LYS A 112 -23.36 -26.75 -19.21
N ILE A 113 -22.31 -27.19 -18.51
CA ILE A 113 -21.01 -27.59 -19.05
C ILE A 113 -20.79 -29.07 -18.69
N GLU A 114 -20.12 -29.81 -19.56
CA GLU A 114 -19.74 -31.20 -19.33
C GLU A 114 -18.22 -31.27 -19.02
N ILE A 115 -17.89 -31.82 -17.85
CA ILE A 115 -16.53 -32.15 -17.43
C ILE A 115 -16.32 -33.64 -17.71
N ILE A 116 -15.46 -33.96 -18.68
CA ILE A 116 -15.23 -35.35 -19.08
C ILE A 116 -14.21 -35.99 -18.12
N THR A 117 -14.48 -37.22 -17.67
CA THR A 117 -13.53 -38.00 -16.86
C THR A 117 -12.22 -38.21 -17.61
N SER A 118 -11.08 -37.97 -16.95
CA SER A 118 -9.82 -38.55 -17.42
C SER A 118 -9.82 -40.04 -17.08
N LEU A 119 -9.32 -40.88 -17.99
CA LEU A 119 -9.10 -42.30 -17.71
C LEU A 119 -7.92 -42.42 -16.73
N ASN A 120 -8.22 -42.52 -15.42
CA ASN A 120 -7.31 -42.74 -14.27
C ASN A 120 -6.88 -41.48 -13.49
N ALA A 121 -7.77 -40.92 -12.68
CA ALA A 121 -7.37 -40.19 -11.50
C ALA A 121 -8.20 -40.63 -10.29
N GLU A 122 -7.54 -41.00 -9.20
CA GLU A 122 -8.21 -41.21 -7.92
C GLU A 122 -8.74 -39.86 -7.41
N PRO A 123 -9.96 -39.79 -6.85
CA PRO A 123 -10.52 -38.54 -6.35
C PRO A 123 -9.61 -38.00 -5.24
N VAL A 124 -8.84 -36.96 -5.53
CA VAL A 124 -8.10 -36.21 -4.51
C VAL A 124 -9.14 -35.40 -3.75
N VAL A 125 -9.26 -35.63 -2.44
CA VAL A 125 -10.06 -34.74 -1.58
C VAL A 125 -9.36 -33.38 -1.60
N PRO A 126 -9.95 -32.34 -2.21
CA PRO A 126 -9.34 -31.03 -2.16
C PRO A 126 -9.36 -30.59 -0.70
N THR A 127 -8.19 -30.26 -0.14
CA THR A 127 -8.13 -29.42 1.05
C THR A 127 -8.58 -28.04 0.61
N SER A 128 -9.89 -27.86 0.49
CA SER A 128 -10.49 -26.59 0.11
C SER A 128 -9.97 -25.54 1.07
N PRO A 129 -9.34 -24.45 0.59
CA PRO A 129 -9.27 -23.26 1.40
C PRO A 129 -10.71 -22.93 1.78
N SER A 130 -10.93 -22.76 3.07
CA SER A 130 -12.27 -22.52 3.59
C SER A 130 -12.77 -21.17 3.07
N ALA A 131 -14.08 -20.90 3.14
CA ALA A 131 -14.61 -19.55 2.88
C ALA A 131 -13.89 -18.47 3.73
N TYR A 132 -13.22 -18.85 4.82
CA TYR A 132 -12.36 -17.97 5.61
C TYR A 132 -11.06 -17.57 4.88
N ASP A 133 -10.50 -18.41 4.01
CA ASP A 133 -9.28 -18.09 3.27
C ASP A 133 -9.57 -17.08 2.16
N GLY A 134 -10.70 -17.23 1.45
CA GLY A 134 -11.19 -16.21 0.52
C GLY A 134 -11.57 -14.90 1.21
N TRP A 135 -12.19 -14.98 2.39
CA TRP A 135 -12.45 -13.81 3.23
C TRP A 135 -11.17 -13.16 3.77
N LEU A 136 -10.12 -13.94 4.08
CA LEU A 136 -8.83 -13.43 4.51
C LEU A 136 -8.11 -12.71 3.38
N ASP A 137 -8.12 -13.26 2.16
CA ASP A 137 -7.56 -12.59 0.97
C ASP A 137 -8.33 -11.29 0.66
N GLU A 138 -9.66 -11.30 0.80
CA GLU A 138 -10.50 -10.11 0.62
C GLU A 138 -10.20 -9.06 1.70
N MET A 139 -10.14 -9.45 2.97
CA MET A 139 -9.73 -8.59 4.09
C MET A 139 -8.31 -8.06 3.92
N GLN A 140 -7.41 -8.84 3.34
CA GLN A 140 -6.03 -8.43 3.09
C GLN A 140 -5.95 -7.44 1.92
N SER A 141 -6.75 -7.62 0.86
CA SER A 141 -6.88 -6.61 -0.19
C SER A 141 -7.54 -5.31 0.29
N ILE A 142 -8.49 -5.41 1.23
CA ILE A 142 -9.11 -4.26 1.89
C ILE A 142 -8.10 -3.58 2.82
N ALA A 143 -7.28 -4.34 3.55
CA ALA A 143 -6.20 -3.84 4.39
C ALA A 143 -5.13 -3.12 3.55
N ASP A 144 -4.78 -3.66 2.39
CA ASP A 144 -3.87 -3.03 1.43
C ASP A 144 -4.50 -1.78 0.78
N SER A 145 -5.83 -1.74 0.66
CA SER A 145 -6.60 -0.55 0.27
C SER A 145 -6.84 0.45 1.42
N VAL A 146 -6.36 0.17 2.64
CA VAL A 146 -6.37 1.17 3.72
C VAL A 146 -5.34 2.23 3.38
N LEU A 147 -5.84 3.27 2.72
CA LEU A 147 -5.30 4.62 2.57
C LEU A 147 -3.94 4.82 3.25
N SER A 148 -2.88 4.71 2.47
CA SER A 148 -1.55 5.06 2.96
C SER A 148 -1.48 6.56 3.22
N LEU A 149 -0.85 6.95 4.34
CA LEU A 149 -0.67 8.33 4.74
C LEU A 149 0.79 8.71 4.47
N THR A 150 1.01 9.71 3.62
CA THR A 150 2.32 10.30 3.41
C THR A 150 2.36 11.68 4.07
N VAL A 151 3.39 11.92 4.87
CA VAL A 151 3.59 13.19 5.59
C VAL A 151 4.88 13.83 5.11
N SER A 152 4.78 15.09 4.72
CA SER A 152 5.91 15.92 4.29
C SER A 152 5.89 17.25 5.04
N ALA A 153 7.07 17.78 5.36
CA ALA A 153 7.21 19.07 6.01
C ALA A 153 8.24 19.92 5.28
N GLU A 154 7.95 21.20 5.12
CA GLU A 154 8.84 22.21 4.56
C GLU A 154 9.04 23.35 5.56
N THR A 155 10.25 23.92 5.55
CA THR A 155 10.60 25.08 6.36
C THR A 155 10.22 26.36 5.62
N ALA A 156 9.22 27.07 6.14
CA ALA A 156 8.74 28.36 5.65
C ALA A 156 9.61 29.52 6.18
N GLU A 157 9.53 30.70 5.54
CA GLU A 157 10.24 31.88 6.02
C GLU A 157 9.69 32.35 7.39
N PRO A 158 10.48 33.10 8.19
CA PRO A 158 10.13 33.46 9.58
C PRO A 158 8.81 34.22 9.73
N ASP A 159 8.39 34.93 8.68
CA ASP A 159 7.19 35.78 8.63
C ASP A 159 5.98 35.10 7.97
N GLU A 160 6.13 33.85 7.51
CA GLU A 160 5.02 33.07 6.97
C GLU A 160 4.21 32.39 8.09
N GLU A 161 2.90 32.26 7.91
CA GLU A 161 2.05 31.58 8.89
C GLU A 161 2.20 30.05 8.82
N VAL A 162 2.06 29.38 9.97
CA VAL A 162 1.99 27.92 10.02
C VAL A 162 0.75 27.44 9.27
N SER A 163 0.92 26.47 8.37
CA SER A 163 -0.20 25.91 7.61
C SER A 163 -0.05 24.41 7.40
N VAL A 164 -1.21 23.75 7.26
CA VAL A 164 -1.33 22.33 6.94
C VAL A 164 -2.24 22.20 5.74
N GLU A 165 -1.72 21.62 4.67
CA GLU A 165 -2.50 21.30 3.46
C GLU A 165 -2.74 19.80 3.38
N LYS A 166 -3.99 19.41 3.12
CA LYS A 166 -4.40 18.03 2.91
C LYS A 166 -4.73 17.83 1.44
N THR A 167 -4.05 16.90 0.78
CA THR A 167 -4.34 16.48 -0.59
C THR A 167 -4.55 14.98 -0.67
N LEU A 168 -5.32 14.54 -1.66
CA LEU A 168 -5.53 13.12 -1.97
C LEU A 168 -4.96 12.90 -3.37
N ASN A 169 -3.86 12.15 -3.47
CA ASN A 169 -3.22 11.80 -4.73
C ASN A 169 -3.10 10.28 -4.78
N ASP A 170 -3.59 9.64 -5.84
CA ASP A 170 -3.48 8.19 -6.08
C ASP A 170 -3.83 7.33 -4.85
N ASP A 171 -4.97 7.65 -4.20
CA ASP A 171 -5.46 6.98 -2.99
C ASP A 171 -4.53 7.05 -1.77
N ILE A 172 -3.61 8.03 -1.76
CA ILE A 172 -2.73 8.38 -0.64
C ILE A 172 -3.14 9.74 -0.08
N PHE A 173 -3.45 9.81 1.22
CA PHE A 173 -3.60 11.10 1.89
C PHE A 173 -2.22 11.70 2.11
N ASN A 174 -2.00 12.90 1.57
CA ASN A 174 -0.78 13.66 1.76
C ASN A 174 -1.06 14.82 2.74
N LEU A 175 -0.27 14.88 3.80
CA LEU A 175 -0.26 16.01 4.74
C LEU A 175 1.02 16.81 4.54
N HIS A 176 0.89 18.04 4.07
CA HIS A 176 2.00 18.96 3.88
C HIS A 176 2.00 20.03 4.98
N PHE A 177 3.02 19.99 5.84
CA PHE A 177 3.22 20.96 6.91
C PHE A 177 4.17 22.06 6.44
N ARG A 178 3.75 23.33 6.53
CA ARG A 178 4.65 24.47 6.43
C ARG A 178 4.93 25.01 7.82
N ILE A 179 6.17 24.87 8.26
CA ILE A 179 6.61 25.29 9.61
C ILE A 179 7.55 26.49 9.45
N PRO A 180 7.20 27.68 9.97
CA PRO A 180 8.05 28.86 9.90
C PRO A 180 9.36 28.66 10.66
N LYS A 181 10.45 29.25 10.16
CA LYS A 181 11.71 29.30 10.91
C LYS A 181 11.47 30.03 12.23
N GLY A 182 11.88 29.41 13.33
CA GLY A 182 11.93 30.09 14.62
C GLY A 182 12.85 31.31 14.53
N GLU A 183 12.53 32.36 15.29
CA GLU A 183 13.42 33.51 15.40
C GLU A 183 14.82 33.04 15.81
N LYS A 184 15.83 33.44 15.03
CA LYS A 184 17.22 33.15 15.36
C LYS A 184 17.51 33.86 16.69
N GLY A 185 17.74 33.07 17.74
CA GLY A 185 18.17 33.62 19.03
C GLY A 185 19.38 34.52 18.84
N ASP A 186 19.45 35.59 19.64
CA ASP A 186 20.54 36.56 19.57
C ASP A 186 21.90 35.85 19.54
N VAL A 187 22.67 36.11 18.49
CA VAL A 187 24.06 35.65 18.43
C VAL A 187 24.80 36.37 19.55
N GLY A 188 25.17 35.63 20.59
CA GLY A 188 26.03 36.15 21.64
C GLY A 188 27.24 36.85 21.02
N THR A 189 27.61 38.01 21.59
CA THR A 189 28.64 38.91 21.09
C THR A 189 29.84 38.15 20.53
N VAL A 190 30.06 38.24 19.22
CA VAL A 190 31.23 37.69 18.55
C VAL A 190 32.45 38.41 19.10
N PHE A 191 33.37 37.71 19.77
CA PHE A 191 34.66 38.27 20.13
C PHE A 191 35.46 38.49 18.83
N SER A 192 35.80 39.73 18.53
CA SER A 192 36.66 40.06 17.40
C SER A 192 38.08 39.58 17.66
N THR A 193 38.60 38.73 16.78
CA THR A 193 40.00 38.32 16.74
C THR A 193 40.87 39.57 16.53
N GLY A 194 41.76 39.88 17.47
CA GLY A 194 42.58 41.08 17.39
C GLY A 194 43.18 41.54 18.72
N GLU A 195 42.43 41.49 19.81
CA GLU A 195 42.93 41.95 21.12
C GLU A 195 43.54 40.82 21.95
N THR A 196 42.95 39.62 21.90
CA THR A 196 43.24 38.56 22.87
C THR A 196 43.58 37.22 22.22
N LEU A 197 42.97 36.93 21.06
CA LEU A 197 43.16 35.71 20.29
C LEU A 197 43.58 36.09 18.86
N TYR A 198 44.40 35.27 18.23
CA TYR A 198 44.80 35.39 16.83
C TYR A 198 44.93 34.02 16.17
N TRP A 199 44.74 33.94 14.86
CA TRP A 199 44.84 32.69 14.11
C TRP A 199 46.09 32.71 13.23
N GLU A 200 46.95 31.71 13.38
CA GLU A 200 48.19 31.57 12.61
C GLU A 200 48.49 30.08 12.41
N ASN A 201 49.09 29.69 11.27
CA ASN A 201 49.51 28.31 11.00
C ASN A 201 48.44 27.23 11.24
N ASN A 202 47.17 27.55 10.94
CA ASN A 202 46.02 26.67 11.14
C ASN A 202 45.77 26.28 12.61
N ALA A 203 46.23 27.12 13.55
CA ALA A 203 45.99 26.99 14.98
C ALA A 203 45.49 28.33 15.56
N LEU A 204 44.66 28.23 16.61
CA LEU A 204 44.22 29.38 17.38
C LEU A 204 45.26 29.67 18.48
N HIS A 205 45.80 30.88 18.48
CA HIS A 205 46.76 31.36 19.45
C HIS A 205 46.13 32.40 20.39
N VAL A 206 46.61 32.42 21.63
CA VAL A 206 46.27 33.44 22.63
C VAL A 206 47.43 34.43 22.70
N LYS A 207 47.14 35.73 22.73
CA LYS A 207 48.19 36.74 22.93
C LYS A 207 48.73 36.67 24.36
N THR A 208 50.04 36.59 24.45
CA THR A 208 50.82 36.46 25.69
C THR A 208 51.78 37.65 25.79
N ALA A 209 51.99 38.24 26.98
CA ALA A 209 53.15 39.14 27.16
C ALA A 209 54.42 38.32 27.43
N SER A 210 55.56 38.94 27.17
CA SER A 210 56.88 38.32 27.37
C SER A 210 57.31 38.33 28.84
N SER A 211 56.75 39.23 29.67
CA SER A 211 56.95 39.28 31.13
C SER A 211 55.63 39.47 31.89
N VAL A 212 55.60 38.97 33.12
CA VAL A 212 54.40 38.93 33.98
C VAL A 212 53.95 40.33 34.41
N GLU A 213 54.88 41.27 34.57
CA GLU A 213 54.57 42.64 35.01
C GLU A 213 54.27 43.62 33.85
N GLU A 214 54.38 43.17 32.61
CA GLU A 214 54.43 44.06 31.44
C GLU A 214 53.05 44.55 30.99
N ASN A 215 52.01 43.71 31.12
CA ASN A 215 50.65 44.08 30.69
C ASN A 215 49.57 43.19 31.34
N ASN A 216 48.84 43.70 32.33
CA ASN A 216 47.73 43.01 33.00
C ASN A 216 46.41 42.98 32.21
N SER A 217 46.38 43.53 31.00
CA SER A 217 45.19 43.51 30.13
C SER A 217 45.14 42.30 29.20
N LEU A 218 46.16 41.43 29.20
CA LEU A 218 46.18 40.17 28.46
C LEU A 218 45.80 38.98 29.36
N PRO A 219 45.24 37.86 28.83
CA PRO A 219 44.63 36.82 29.67
C PRO A 219 45.63 36.04 30.51
N ILE A 220 46.78 35.70 29.93
CA ILE A 220 47.74 34.80 30.57
C ILE A 220 48.81 35.52 31.39
N THR A 221 48.76 36.85 31.41
CA THR A 221 49.67 37.71 32.18
C THR A 221 49.07 38.13 33.51
N SER A 222 47.83 37.70 33.81
CA SER A 222 47.19 38.01 35.08
C SER A 222 48.02 37.42 36.24
N ALA A 223 48.41 38.28 37.18
CA ALA A 223 49.23 37.93 38.34
C ALA A 223 48.69 36.74 39.18
N GLY A 224 47.40 36.41 39.03
CA GLY A 224 46.78 35.22 39.63
C GLY A 224 47.31 33.91 39.05
N VAL A 225 47.41 33.79 37.72
CA VAL A 225 47.85 32.55 37.04
C VAL A 225 49.31 32.22 37.34
N PHE A 226 50.19 33.23 37.40
CA PHE A 226 51.60 33.03 37.76
C PHE A 226 51.76 32.54 39.20
N LYS A 227 50.93 33.03 40.13
CA LYS A 227 50.94 32.58 41.53
C LYS A 227 50.56 31.10 41.64
N GLU A 228 49.56 30.67 40.88
CA GLU A 228 49.12 29.27 40.83
C GLU A 228 50.20 28.35 40.25
N ILE A 229 50.83 28.72 39.12
CA ILE A 229 51.91 27.93 38.50
C ILE A 229 53.15 27.88 39.39
N GLY A 230 53.53 29.00 40.02
CA GLY A 230 54.64 29.05 40.97
C GLY A 230 54.42 28.10 42.16
N ASN A 231 53.20 28.08 42.71
CA ASN A 231 52.84 27.16 43.79
C ASN A 231 52.88 25.69 43.33
N ILE A 232 52.46 25.40 42.09
CA ILE A 232 52.52 24.05 41.51
C ILE A 232 53.97 23.59 41.33
N ASN A 233 54.86 24.44 40.84
CA ASN A 233 56.29 24.12 40.70
C ASN A 233 56.96 23.90 42.06
N ALA A 234 56.64 24.74 43.05
CA ALA A 234 57.13 24.55 44.42
C ALA A 234 56.63 23.24 45.04
N LEU A 235 55.41 22.81 44.71
CA LEU A 235 54.87 21.52 45.15
C LEU A 235 55.55 20.34 44.45
N LEU A 236 55.82 20.46 43.14
CA LEU A 236 56.52 19.46 42.33
C LEU A 236 57.97 19.22 42.76
N GLU A 237 58.64 20.23 43.35
CA GLU A 237 59.96 20.05 43.95
C GLU A 237 59.94 19.25 45.27
N THR A 238 58.75 18.99 45.83
CA THR A 238 58.58 18.27 47.11
C THR A 238 58.07 16.83 46.97
N ILE A 239 57.85 16.34 45.75
CA ILE A 239 57.45 14.96 45.42
C ILE A 239 58.50 14.29 44.52
#